data_AF-X1C6W6-F1
#
_entry.id   AF-X1C6W6-F1
#
_cell.length_a   1.000
_cell.length_b   1.000
_cell.length_c   1.000
_cell.angle_alpha   90.00
_cell.angle_beta   90.00
_cell.angle_gamma   90.00
#
_symmetry.space_group_name_H-M   'P 1'
#
loop_
_entity.id
_entity.type
_entity.pdbx_description
1 polymer ?
#
loop_
_entity_poly.entity_id
_entity_poly.type
_entity_poly.pdbx_seq_one_letter_code
_entity_poly.pdbx_strand_id
1 'polypeptide(L)'
;GWTARATAEAFVEYAETLSKRLGDRVKYWVTFNEPFVSAFVGYQEGRHAPGHTDLGEALASAHHLLLAHGWSVPVIRANSDEAQLGIVLNVGVTYPASQSYFDRAAAWQIDGRIYRWFLDPLTARGYPYDIVAHDNQPMDFIQEGDMEVIATPLDFLGVNYYSREIVRSEEVSEDKNSPRTLFSNPNSTEMGWEVYPEGLYEVLCRLHFDYRFPSYFITENGAAFTDHLGSDGQVHDPLRQDYLKNHLISAWRAVEAGVPLLGYFYWSLLDNFEWAHGYSKRFGLIYIDY
;
A
#
# COMPACT_ATOMS: atom_id res chain seq x y z
N GLY A 1 -19.26 7.69 7.43
CA GLY A 1 -18.27 6.69 6.96
C GLY A 1 -17.02 6.84 7.78
N TRP A 2 -15.86 6.53 7.22
CA TRP A 2 -14.56 6.54 7.93
C TRP A 2 -14.17 7.90 8.52
N THR A 3 -14.80 9.01 8.10
CA THR A 3 -14.65 10.31 8.76
C THR A 3 -15.21 10.36 10.20
N ALA A 4 -16.07 9.42 10.57
CA ALA A 4 -16.67 9.33 11.90
C ALA A 4 -16.03 8.21 12.73
N ARG A 5 -15.52 8.53 13.93
CA ARG A 5 -14.86 7.61 14.87
C ARG A 5 -15.69 6.35 15.17
N ALA A 6 -17.01 6.48 15.27
CA ALA A 6 -17.92 5.35 15.48
C ALA A 6 -17.81 4.26 14.40
N THR A 7 -17.29 4.57 13.21
CA THR A 7 -17.01 3.57 12.17
C THR A 7 -15.84 2.66 12.55
N ALA A 8 -14.82 3.19 13.26
CA ALA A 8 -13.74 2.39 13.79
C ALA A 8 -14.24 1.41 14.86
N GLU A 9 -15.14 1.87 15.75
CA GLU A 9 -15.80 1.04 16.75
C GLU A 9 -16.62 -0.09 16.09
N ALA A 10 -17.42 0.26 15.07
CA ALA A 10 -18.21 -0.72 14.32
C ALA A 10 -17.33 -1.77 13.61
N PHE A 11 -16.14 -1.39 13.14
CA PHE A 11 -15.19 -2.34 12.56
C PHE A 11 -14.63 -3.32 13.60
N VAL A 12 -14.41 -2.87 14.84
CA VAL A 12 -13.96 -3.75 15.93
C VAL A 12 -15.02 -4.81 16.25
N GLU A 13 -16.30 -4.44 16.29
CA GLU A 13 -17.41 -5.40 16.47
C GLU A 13 -17.46 -6.44 15.33
N TYR A 14 -17.20 -6.00 14.09
CA TYR A 14 -17.08 -6.89 12.94
C TYR A 14 -15.89 -7.85 13.07
N ALA A 15 -14.71 -7.34 13.43
CA ALA A 15 -13.50 -8.13 13.64
C ALA A 15 -13.68 -9.16 14.78
N GLU A 16 -14.36 -8.78 15.87
CA GLU A 16 -14.72 -9.69 16.96
C GLU A 16 -15.62 -10.82 16.46
N THR A 17 -16.67 -10.48 15.70
CA THR A 17 -17.63 -11.44 15.19
C THR A 17 -16.96 -12.47 14.27
N LEU A 18 -16.10 -12.01 13.36
CA LEU A 18 -15.37 -12.91 12.46
C LEU A 18 -14.36 -13.78 13.20
N SER A 19 -13.56 -13.19 14.09
CA SER A 19 -12.52 -13.93 14.82
C SER A 19 -13.12 -14.99 15.75
N LYS A 20 -14.25 -14.73 16.42
CA LYS A 20 -14.99 -15.75 17.18
C LYS A 20 -15.45 -16.92 16.32
N ARG A 21 -15.80 -16.66 15.05
CA ARG A 21 -16.38 -17.69 14.17
C ARG A 21 -15.33 -18.50 13.42
N LEU A 22 -14.22 -17.88 13.04
CA LEU A 22 -13.22 -18.42 12.11
C LEU A 22 -11.83 -18.56 12.75
N GLY A 23 -11.61 -18.02 13.95
CA GLY A 23 -10.33 -18.04 14.66
C GLY A 23 -9.82 -19.44 15.01
N ASP A 24 -10.67 -20.45 14.92
CA ASP A 24 -10.34 -21.87 15.05
C ASP A 24 -9.61 -22.45 13.82
N ARG A 25 -9.69 -21.78 12.66
CA ARG A 25 -9.19 -22.27 11.37
C ARG A 25 -8.32 -21.27 10.62
N VAL A 26 -8.59 -19.99 10.76
CA VAL A 26 -7.82 -18.91 10.13
C VAL A 26 -6.73 -18.47 11.10
N LYS A 27 -5.47 -18.62 10.67
CA LYS A 27 -4.29 -18.26 11.48
C LYS A 27 -3.71 -16.91 11.11
N TYR A 28 -3.70 -16.55 9.82
CA TYR A 28 -3.16 -15.27 9.36
C TYR A 28 -4.31 -14.30 9.09
N TRP A 29 -4.24 -13.14 9.76
CA TRP A 29 -5.27 -12.12 9.72
C TRP A 29 -4.68 -10.79 9.28
N VAL A 30 -5.34 -10.16 8.32
CA VAL A 30 -5.10 -8.78 7.92
C VAL A 30 -6.34 -7.99 8.27
N THR A 31 -6.15 -6.86 8.95
CA THR A 31 -7.24 -5.95 9.32
C THR A 31 -7.71 -5.12 8.13
N PHE A 32 -6.79 -4.40 7.49
CA PHE A 32 -7.08 -3.53 6.34
C PHE A 32 -6.12 -3.81 5.19
N ASN A 33 -6.68 -3.68 3.98
CA ASN A 33 -5.94 -3.54 2.73
C ASN A 33 -5.84 -2.05 2.37
N GLU A 34 -4.62 -1.57 2.15
CA GLU A 34 -4.31 -0.25 1.59
C GLU A 34 -5.11 0.92 2.22
N PRO A 35 -4.89 1.23 3.50
CA PRO A 35 -5.55 2.38 4.14
C PRO A 35 -5.35 3.70 3.41
N PHE A 36 -4.19 3.92 2.75
CA PHE A 36 -3.98 5.10 1.90
C PHE A 36 -5.02 5.19 0.79
N VAL A 37 -5.28 4.08 0.08
CA VAL A 37 -6.25 4.05 -1.02
C VAL A 37 -7.66 4.30 -0.47
N SER A 38 -8.02 3.64 0.62
CA SER A 38 -9.33 3.85 1.26
C SER A 38 -9.55 5.30 1.74
N ALA A 39 -8.51 5.94 2.26
CA ALA A 39 -8.57 7.30 2.78
C ALA A 39 -8.39 8.36 1.69
N PHE A 40 -7.21 8.45 1.08
CA PHE A 40 -6.86 9.54 0.17
C PHE A 40 -7.52 9.38 -1.20
N VAL A 41 -7.52 8.17 -1.77
CA VAL A 41 -8.15 7.97 -3.09
C VAL A 41 -9.68 8.04 -3.01
N GLY A 42 -10.26 7.61 -1.88
CA GLY A 42 -11.70 7.63 -1.62
C GLY A 42 -12.25 8.97 -1.13
N TYR A 43 -11.51 9.70 -0.29
CA TYR A 43 -12.01 10.92 0.35
C TYR A 43 -11.36 12.22 -0.14
N GLN A 44 -10.22 12.18 -0.84
CA GLN A 44 -9.57 13.40 -1.36
C GLN A 44 -9.53 13.44 -2.89
N GLU A 45 -9.24 12.32 -3.55
CA GLU A 45 -9.13 12.29 -5.01
C GLU A 45 -10.47 12.00 -5.69
N GLY A 46 -11.44 11.46 -4.95
CA GLY A 46 -12.77 11.12 -5.44
C GLY A 46 -12.81 10.00 -6.48
N ARG A 47 -11.71 9.28 -6.69
CA ARG A 47 -11.62 8.22 -7.72
C ARG A 47 -12.22 6.91 -7.25
N HIS A 48 -12.14 6.62 -5.96
CA HIS A 48 -12.77 5.43 -5.34
C HIS A 48 -13.95 5.87 -4.47
N ALA A 49 -14.84 4.91 -4.14
CA ALA A 49 -15.90 5.17 -3.17
C ALA A 49 -15.32 5.65 -1.83
N PRO A 50 -15.95 6.61 -1.12
CA PRO A 50 -17.26 7.21 -1.44
C PRO A 50 -17.24 8.34 -2.46
N GLY A 51 -16.08 8.70 -3.03
CA GLY A 51 -15.97 9.70 -4.10
C GLY A 51 -15.91 11.13 -3.60
N HIS A 52 -15.42 11.35 -2.37
CA HIS A 52 -15.27 12.70 -1.83
C HIS A 52 -13.94 13.33 -2.25
N THR A 53 -13.85 14.64 -2.13
CA THR A 53 -12.69 15.44 -2.56
C THR A 53 -12.24 16.45 -1.49
N ASP A 54 -12.10 16.01 -0.24
CA ASP A 54 -11.75 16.82 0.92
C ASP A 54 -10.55 16.22 1.69
N LEU A 55 -9.51 17.05 1.90
CA LEU A 55 -8.28 16.64 2.59
C LEU A 55 -8.55 16.35 4.08
N GLY A 56 -9.34 17.17 4.76
CA GLY A 56 -9.65 16.98 6.18
C GLY A 56 -10.39 15.67 6.42
N GLU A 57 -11.33 15.32 5.54
CA GLU A 57 -12.01 14.03 5.55
C GLU A 57 -11.05 12.86 5.30
N ALA A 58 -10.11 12.99 4.36
CA ALA A 58 -9.10 11.97 4.12
C ALA A 58 -8.18 11.76 5.33
N LEU A 59 -7.75 12.83 6.00
CA LEU A 59 -6.93 12.74 7.21
C LEU A 59 -7.69 12.07 8.36
N ALA A 60 -8.95 12.45 8.58
CA ALA A 60 -9.81 11.83 9.59
C ALA A 60 -10.07 10.34 9.27
N SER A 61 -10.32 10.02 7.99
CA SER A 61 -10.51 8.65 7.51
C SER A 61 -9.25 7.79 7.72
N ALA A 62 -8.07 8.30 7.33
CA ALA A 62 -6.80 7.62 7.53
C ALA A 62 -6.53 7.33 9.01
N HIS A 63 -6.85 8.28 9.90
CA HIS A 63 -6.71 8.10 11.33
C HIS A 63 -7.65 7.03 11.89
N HIS A 64 -8.94 7.08 11.56
CA HIS A 64 -9.90 6.10 12.06
C HIS A 64 -9.67 4.69 11.50
N LEU A 65 -9.13 4.54 10.28
CA LEU A 65 -8.69 3.25 9.74
C LEU A 65 -7.55 2.65 10.57
N LEU A 66 -6.52 3.45 10.89
CA LEU A 66 -5.41 3.02 11.74
C LEU A 66 -5.86 2.73 13.18
N LEU A 67 -6.81 3.52 13.71
CA LEU A 67 -7.36 3.30 15.04
C LEU A 67 -8.17 2.00 15.10
N ALA A 68 -9.03 1.76 14.10
CA ALA A 68 -9.77 0.51 13.96
C ALA A 68 -8.84 -0.70 13.86
N HIS A 69 -7.72 -0.56 13.14
CA HIS A 69 -6.67 -1.56 13.10
C HIS A 69 -6.14 -1.85 14.51
N GLY A 70 -5.69 -0.81 15.21
CA GLY A 70 -5.10 -0.94 16.55
C GLY A 70 -6.05 -1.59 17.57
N TRP A 71 -7.32 -1.20 17.59
CA TRP A 71 -8.33 -1.81 18.46
C TRP A 71 -8.71 -3.25 18.08
N SER A 72 -8.63 -3.60 16.80
CA SER A 72 -9.01 -4.94 16.33
C SER A 72 -7.96 -6.01 16.66
N VAL A 73 -6.68 -5.64 16.73
CA VAL A 73 -5.59 -6.58 17.04
C VAL A 73 -5.80 -7.36 18.35
N PRO A 74 -6.00 -6.72 19.53
CA PRO A 74 -6.19 -7.46 20.77
C PRO A 74 -7.49 -8.29 20.77
N VAL A 75 -8.53 -7.80 20.09
CA VAL A 75 -9.81 -8.51 19.96
C VAL A 75 -9.66 -9.80 19.15
N ILE A 76 -8.95 -9.76 18.03
CA ILE A 76 -8.71 -10.96 17.22
C ILE A 76 -7.81 -11.95 17.98
N ARG A 77 -6.74 -11.47 18.66
CA ARG A 77 -5.87 -12.32 19.50
C ARG A 77 -6.64 -13.04 20.61
N ALA A 78 -7.60 -12.37 21.24
CA ALA A 78 -8.42 -12.98 22.29
C ALA A 78 -9.32 -14.12 21.79
N ASN A 79 -9.62 -14.16 20.49
CA ASN A 79 -10.52 -15.16 19.88
C ASN A 79 -9.78 -16.20 19.03
N SER A 80 -8.45 -16.09 18.88
CA SER A 80 -7.64 -16.99 18.05
C SER A 80 -6.23 -17.12 18.63
N ASP A 81 -5.98 -18.23 19.33
CA ASP A 81 -4.74 -18.47 20.09
C ASP A 81 -3.48 -18.51 19.22
N GLU A 82 -3.60 -18.88 17.94
CA GLU A 82 -2.50 -18.96 16.97
C GLU A 82 -2.51 -17.81 15.95
N ALA A 83 -3.26 -16.72 16.21
CA ALA A 83 -3.34 -15.61 15.29
C ALA A 83 -1.97 -14.97 15.02
N GLN A 84 -1.67 -14.79 13.74
CA GLN A 84 -0.64 -13.91 13.20
C GLN A 84 -1.37 -12.71 12.60
N LEU A 85 -1.08 -11.52 13.11
CA LEU A 85 -1.80 -10.30 12.77
C LEU A 85 -0.91 -9.28 12.08
N GLY A 86 -1.45 -8.72 10.99
CA GLY A 86 -0.83 -7.63 10.26
C GLY A 86 -1.84 -6.65 9.70
N ILE A 87 -1.28 -5.67 9.00
CA ILE A 87 -1.97 -4.73 8.12
C ILE A 87 -1.26 -4.75 6.77
N VAL A 88 -1.99 -4.52 5.70
CA VAL A 88 -1.44 -4.47 4.34
C VAL A 88 -1.36 -3.02 3.88
N LEU A 89 -0.18 -2.60 3.46
CA LEU A 89 0.06 -1.25 2.95
C LEU A 89 0.50 -1.30 1.49
N ASN A 90 -0.05 -0.39 0.69
CA ASN A 90 0.54 -0.01 -0.58
C ASN A 90 1.82 0.77 -0.32
N VAL A 91 2.94 0.25 -0.80
CA VAL A 91 4.27 0.84 -0.61
C VAL A 91 5.03 0.87 -1.91
N GLY A 92 5.92 1.84 -2.04
CA GLY A 92 6.74 2.04 -3.22
C GLY A 92 8.01 2.80 -2.89
N VAL A 93 8.77 3.09 -3.94
CA VAL A 93 9.97 3.93 -3.88
C VAL A 93 9.74 5.19 -4.71
N THR A 94 10.11 6.32 -4.15
CA THR A 94 9.98 7.63 -4.79
C THR A 94 11.37 8.17 -5.12
N TYR A 95 11.60 8.50 -6.38
CA TYR A 95 12.84 9.11 -6.85
C TYR A 95 12.59 10.53 -7.36
N PRO A 96 13.47 11.49 -7.05
CA PRO A 96 13.42 12.79 -7.69
C PRO A 96 13.85 12.66 -9.17
N ALA A 97 13.17 13.37 -10.07
CA ALA A 97 13.48 13.38 -11.50
C ALA A 97 14.83 14.07 -11.82
N SER A 98 15.37 14.83 -10.87
CA SER A 98 16.67 15.50 -10.96
C SER A 98 17.36 15.60 -9.60
N GLN A 99 18.58 16.13 -9.58
CA GLN A 99 19.27 16.50 -8.34
C GLN A 99 18.90 17.91 -7.84
N SER A 100 17.82 18.52 -8.32
CA SER A 100 17.37 19.81 -7.79
C SER A 100 16.86 19.66 -6.36
N TYR A 101 16.88 20.76 -5.60
CA TYR A 101 16.24 20.80 -4.29
C TYR A 101 14.72 20.56 -4.41
N PHE A 102 14.08 21.13 -5.42
CA PHE A 102 12.64 21.06 -5.62
C PHE A 102 12.14 19.64 -5.90
N ASP A 103 12.83 18.88 -6.76
CA ASP A 103 12.45 17.49 -7.03
C ASP A 103 12.68 16.59 -5.81
N ARG A 104 13.78 16.80 -5.06
CA ARG A 104 14.02 16.06 -3.82
C ARG A 104 12.96 16.37 -2.77
N ALA A 105 12.60 17.64 -2.60
CA ALA A 105 11.56 18.05 -1.66
C ALA A 105 10.20 17.47 -2.05
N ALA A 106 9.83 17.53 -3.33
CA ALA A 106 8.59 16.95 -3.83
C ALA A 106 8.55 15.41 -3.68
N ALA A 107 9.65 14.73 -3.99
CA ALA A 107 9.77 13.28 -3.78
C ALA A 107 9.61 12.91 -2.29
N TRP A 108 10.23 13.67 -1.40
CA TRP A 108 10.13 13.47 0.05
C TRP A 108 8.70 13.72 0.58
N GLN A 109 8.00 14.71 0.02
CA GLN A 109 6.59 15.00 0.34
C GLN A 109 5.65 13.87 -0.11
N ILE A 110 5.82 13.36 -1.34
CA ILE A 110 5.04 12.22 -1.85
C ILE A 110 5.28 10.96 -1.02
N ASP A 111 6.55 10.64 -0.73
CA ASP A 111 6.91 9.53 0.15
C ASP A 111 6.25 9.65 1.53
N GLY A 112 6.25 10.87 2.08
CA GLY A 112 5.66 11.15 3.38
C GLY A 112 4.16 10.96 3.41
N ARG A 113 3.48 11.46 2.39
CA ARG A 113 2.01 11.41 2.29
C ARG A 113 1.50 10.00 2.00
N ILE A 114 2.15 9.27 1.10
CA ILE A 114 1.66 7.97 0.65
C ILE A 114 2.12 6.85 1.59
N TYR A 115 3.40 6.86 2.01
CA TYR A 115 4.00 5.72 2.73
C TYR A 115 4.23 6.02 4.21
N ARG A 116 4.98 7.08 4.54
CA ARG A 116 5.33 7.35 5.95
C ARG A 116 4.12 7.69 6.81
N TRP A 117 3.09 8.28 6.22
CA TRP A 117 1.83 8.60 6.90
C TRP A 117 1.20 7.39 7.61
N PHE A 118 1.40 6.19 7.07
CA PHE A 118 0.91 4.94 7.64
C PHE A 118 2.00 4.15 8.34
N LEU A 119 3.24 4.14 7.83
CA LEU A 119 4.35 3.40 8.43
C LEU A 119 4.81 3.99 9.78
N ASP A 120 4.87 5.31 9.91
CA ASP A 120 5.39 5.97 11.12
C ASP A 120 4.48 5.75 12.33
N PRO A 121 3.13 5.92 12.25
CA PRO A 121 2.24 5.62 13.38
C PRO A 121 2.29 4.16 13.84
N LEU A 122 2.34 3.20 12.91
CA LEU A 122 2.41 1.77 13.22
C LEU A 122 3.69 1.36 13.94
N THR A 123 4.73 2.20 13.91
CA THR A 123 6.01 1.97 14.58
C THR A 123 6.27 2.95 15.73
N ALA A 124 5.20 3.53 16.29
CA ALA A 124 5.23 4.44 17.43
C ALA A 124 6.03 5.75 17.19
N ARG A 125 6.21 6.16 15.93
CA ARG A 125 6.90 7.42 15.57
C ARG A 125 5.97 8.63 15.50
N GLY A 126 4.66 8.41 15.61
CA GLY A 126 3.66 9.43 15.34
C GLY A 126 3.45 9.66 13.84
N TYR A 127 2.64 10.66 13.48
CA TYR A 127 2.54 11.09 12.09
C TYR A 127 3.79 11.86 11.65
N PRO A 128 4.19 11.79 10.36
CA PRO A 128 5.36 12.48 9.85
C PRO A 128 5.20 14.01 9.97
N TYR A 129 6.01 14.63 10.82
CA TYR A 129 5.90 16.06 11.17
C TYR A 129 5.95 16.99 9.95
N ASP A 130 6.79 16.67 8.97
CA ASP A 130 6.95 17.46 7.75
C ASP A 130 5.68 17.50 6.89
N ILE A 131 4.88 16.43 6.92
CA ILE A 131 3.60 16.37 6.20
C ILE A 131 2.51 17.06 7.02
N VAL A 132 2.46 16.83 8.34
CA VAL A 132 1.52 17.51 9.25
C VAL A 132 1.68 19.03 9.14
N ALA A 133 2.94 19.52 9.16
CA ALA A 133 3.24 20.94 9.04
C ALA A 133 2.92 21.50 7.65
N HIS A 134 3.10 20.70 6.59
CA HIS A 134 2.78 21.09 5.22
C HIS A 134 1.27 21.24 4.99
N ASP A 135 0.49 20.21 5.37
CA ASP A 135 -0.95 20.17 5.14
C ASP A 135 -1.71 21.19 6.01
N ASN A 136 -1.17 21.47 7.20
CA ASN A 136 -1.64 22.51 8.12
C ASN A 136 -3.17 22.45 8.36
N GLN A 137 -3.70 21.23 8.47
CA GLN A 137 -5.12 20.97 8.77
C GLN A 137 -5.35 20.77 10.27
N PRO A 138 -6.53 21.14 10.80
CA PRO A 138 -6.94 20.72 12.13
C PRO A 138 -7.00 19.19 12.24
N MET A 139 -6.44 18.64 13.33
CA MET A 139 -6.38 17.20 13.59
C MET A 139 -7.22 16.81 14.83
N ASP A 140 -8.33 17.52 15.06
CA ASP A 140 -9.20 17.39 16.25
C ASP A 140 -9.89 16.01 16.37
N PHE A 141 -9.78 15.17 15.34
CA PHE A 141 -10.24 13.79 15.35
C PHE A 141 -9.31 12.84 16.14
N ILE A 142 -8.05 13.25 16.40
CA ILE A 142 -7.12 12.49 17.23
C ILE A 142 -7.45 12.71 18.70
N GLN A 143 -7.62 11.63 19.45
CA GLN A 143 -7.84 11.66 20.89
C GLN A 143 -6.63 11.12 21.66
N GLU A 144 -6.56 11.45 22.95
CA GLU A 144 -5.54 10.93 23.85
C GLU A 144 -5.56 9.40 23.88
N GLY A 145 -4.40 8.76 23.72
CA GLY A 145 -4.27 7.30 23.69
C GLY A 145 -4.36 6.68 22.29
N ASP A 146 -4.81 7.41 21.26
CA ASP A 146 -5.02 6.84 19.92
C ASP A 146 -3.70 6.38 19.28
N MET A 147 -2.63 7.15 19.45
CA MET A 147 -1.35 6.81 18.83
C MET A 147 -0.72 5.55 19.45
N GLU A 148 -0.92 5.34 20.74
CA GLU A 148 -0.51 4.12 21.45
C GLU A 148 -1.32 2.90 20.97
N VAL A 149 -2.61 3.08 20.73
CA VAL A 149 -3.49 2.04 20.15
C VAL A 149 -3.03 1.68 18.74
N ILE A 150 -2.78 2.69 17.89
CA ILE A 150 -2.33 2.49 16.50
C ILE A 150 -1.00 1.73 16.45
N ALA A 151 -0.11 1.99 17.39
CA ALA A 151 1.21 1.36 17.48
C ALA A 151 1.21 -0.04 18.14
N THR A 152 0.05 -0.70 18.24
CA THR A 152 -0.05 -2.05 18.80
C THR A 152 0.88 -3.03 18.05
N PRO A 153 1.62 -3.92 18.74
CA PRO A 153 2.60 -4.79 18.09
C PRO A 153 1.98 -5.78 17.09
N LEU A 154 2.52 -5.77 15.86
CA LEU A 154 2.15 -6.67 14.76
C LEU A 154 3.10 -7.85 14.65
N ASP A 155 2.60 -8.95 14.10
CA ASP A 155 3.40 -10.17 13.82
C ASP A 155 4.05 -10.09 12.42
N PHE A 156 3.40 -9.40 11.48
CA PHE A 156 3.93 -9.14 10.15
C PHE A 156 3.39 -7.84 9.53
N LEU A 157 4.09 -7.33 8.52
CA LEU A 157 3.57 -6.31 7.60
C LEU A 157 3.26 -6.94 6.24
N GLY A 158 2.07 -6.67 5.72
CA GLY A 158 1.70 -6.99 4.34
C GLY A 158 2.11 -5.87 3.39
N VAL A 159 2.72 -6.24 2.27
CA VAL A 159 3.31 -5.35 1.29
C VAL A 159 2.61 -5.51 -0.06
N ASN A 160 1.93 -4.45 -0.49
CA ASN A 160 1.44 -4.31 -1.86
C ASN A 160 2.40 -3.41 -2.62
N TYR A 161 3.11 -3.97 -3.60
CA TYR A 161 4.07 -3.24 -4.43
C TYR A 161 3.77 -3.47 -5.90
N TYR A 162 3.83 -2.41 -6.71
CA TYR A 162 3.56 -2.50 -8.15
C TYR A 162 4.57 -1.74 -9.01
N SER A 163 4.98 -0.55 -8.56
CA SER A 163 5.82 0.36 -9.34
C SER A 163 6.56 1.35 -8.44
N ARG A 164 7.43 2.15 -9.07
CA ARG A 164 8.08 3.30 -8.45
C ARG A 164 7.42 4.60 -8.90
N GLU A 165 7.68 5.66 -8.15
CA GLU A 165 7.31 7.03 -8.51
C GLU A 165 8.56 7.83 -8.91
N ILE A 166 8.50 8.55 -10.03
CA ILE A 166 9.53 9.53 -10.42
C ILE A 166 8.91 10.92 -10.39
N VAL A 167 9.38 11.75 -9.48
CA VAL A 167 8.73 13.01 -9.12
C VAL A 167 9.46 14.20 -9.73
N ARG A 168 8.73 14.99 -10.49
CA ARG A 168 9.14 16.29 -11.01
C ARG A 168 8.31 17.37 -10.32
N SER A 169 8.95 18.32 -9.64
CA SER A 169 8.27 19.46 -9.04
C SER A 169 7.77 20.42 -10.12
N GLU A 170 6.50 20.81 -10.01
CA GLU A 170 5.83 21.81 -10.87
C GLU A 170 5.78 23.20 -10.22
N GLU A 171 6.33 23.38 -9.02
CA GLU A 171 6.33 24.65 -8.29
C GLU A 171 7.29 25.69 -8.89
N VAL A 172 8.22 25.23 -9.73
CA VAL A 172 9.25 26.06 -10.36
C VAL A 172 9.31 25.80 -11.86
N SER A 173 9.78 26.80 -12.61
CA SER A 173 9.98 26.66 -14.05
C SER A 173 11.03 25.60 -14.38
N GLU A 174 10.92 24.96 -15.55
CA GLU A 174 11.82 23.88 -15.99
C GLU A 174 13.29 24.29 -15.96
N ASP A 175 13.63 25.54 -16.30
CA ASP A 175 15.00 26.05 -16.24
C ASP A 175 15.59 26.05 -14.81
N LYS A 176 14.76 26.25 -13.79
CA LYS A 176 15.18 26.22 -12.37
C LYS A 176 15.26 24.80 -11.82
N ASN A 177 14.63 23.86 -12.51
CA ASN A 177 14.57 22.46 -12.12
C ASN A 177 15.50 21.59 -12.99
N SER A 178 16.11 22.16 -14.03
CA SER A 178 16.98 21.46 -14.98
C SER A 178 18.38 21.18 -14.44
N PRO A 179 19.09 20.17 -15.00
CA PRO A 179 18.60 19.22 -15.99
C PRO A 179 17.83 18.06 -15.34
N ARG A 180 16.82 17.53 -16.03
CA ARG A 180 16.21 16.25 -15.67
C ARG A 180 17.23 15.14 -15.88
N THR A 181 17.44 14.29 -14.86
CA THR A 181 18.42 13.19 -14.90
C THR A 181 17.78 11.81 -14.86
N LEU A 182 16.50 11.72 -14.48
CA LEU A 182 15.76 10.47 -14.42
C LEU A 182 14.42 10.59 -15.15
N PHE A 183 14.13 9.59 -15.97
CA PHE A 183 12.93 9.49 -16.80
C PHE A 183 12.30 8.13 -16.56
N SER A 184 10.97 8.07 -16.62
CA SER A 184 10.24 6.80 -16.56
C SER A 184 10.61 5.93 -17.75
N ASN A 185 10.82 4.64 -17.50
CA ASN A 185 11.03 3.66 -18.55
C ASN A 185 9.74 3.53 -19.39
N PRO A 186 9.85 3.43 -20.74
CA PRO A 186 8.69 3.16 -21.61
C PRO A 186 7.99 1.82 -21.36
N ASN A 187 8.63 0.88 -20.65
CA ASN A 187 8.01 -0.39 -20.27
C ASN A 187 6.99 -0.18 -19.14
N SER A 188 5.76 0.16 -19.51
CA SER A 188 4.63 0.30 -18.60
C SER A 188 3.61 -0.82 -18.76
N THR A 189 2.92 -1.14 -17.68
CA THR A 189 1.73 -2.00 -17.69
C THR A 189 0.55 -1.28 -18.36
N GLU A 190 -0.57 -1.97 -18.55
CA GLU A 190 -1.84 -1.35 -18.97
C GLU A 190 -2.37 -0.31 -17.97
N MET A 191 -1.84 -0.27 -16.74
CA MET A 191 -2.14 0.78 -15.77
C MET A 191 -1.33 2.07 -16.00
N GLY A 192 -0.38 2.06 -16.95
CA GLY A 192 0.61 3.12 -17.10
C GLY A 192 1.71 3.08 -16.04
N TRP A 193 1.77 2.03 -15.23
CA TRP A 193 2.77 1.87 -14.18
C TRP A 193 4.07 1.33 -14.73
N GLU A 194 5.19 1.96 -14.37
CA GLU A 194 6.52 1.53 -14.79
C GLU A 194 6.85 0.14 -14.20
N VAL A 195 7.34 -0.77 -15.03
CA VAL A 195 7.86 -2.06 -14.56
C VAL A 195 9.25 -1.86 -13.95
N TYR A 196 9.32 -1.80 -12.62
CA TYR A 196 10.56 -1.54 -11.88
C TYR A 196 10.80 -2.54 -10.74
N PRO A 197 11.35 -3.73 -11.02
CA PRO A 197 11.51 -4.78 -10.02
C PRO A 197 12.50 -4.42 -8.90
N GLU A 198 13.53 -3.61 -9.17
CA GLU A 198 14.51 -3.17 -8.16
C GLU A 198 13.83 -2.45 -6.98
N GLY A 199 12.76 -1.69 -7.26
CA GLY A 199 12.04 -0.98 -6.21
C GLY A 199 11.42 -1.92 -5.17
N LEU A 200 11.06 -3.16 -5.53
CA LEU A 200 10.58 -4.14 -4.56
C LEU A 200 11.69 -4.53 -3.56
N TYR A 201 12.91 -4.75 -4.06
CA TYR A 201 14.07 -5.02 -3.21
C TYR A 201 14.32 -3.84 -2.26
N GLU A 202 14.34 -2.61 -2.79
CA GLU A 202 14.57 -1.40 -2.01
C GLU A 202 13.49 -1.18 -0.94
N VAL A 203 12.21 -1.36 -1.28
CA VAL A 203 11.10 -1.26 -0.33
C VAL A 203 11.24 -2.29 0.79
N LEU A 204 11.48 -3.56 0.47
CA LEU A 204 11.63 -4.61 1.49
C LEU A 204 12.81 -4.33 2.43
N CYS A 205 13.94 -3.90 1.88
CA CYS A 205 15.10 -3.50 2.68
C CYS A 205 14.79 -2.28 3.56
N ARG A 206 14.16 -1.23 3.03
CA ARG A 206 13.76 -0.04 3.80
C ARG A 206 12.85 -0.44 4.96
N LEU A 207 11.80 -1.22 4.69
CA LEU A 207 10.87 -1.67 5.72
C LEU A 207 11.60 -2.46 6.83
N HIS A 208 12.50 -3.36 6.45
CA HIS A 208 13.26 -4.15 7.42
C HIS A 208 14.26 -3.33 8.23
N PHE A 209 15.13 -2.57 7.58
CA PHE A 209 16.24 -1.90 8.25
C PHE A 209 15.82 -0.62 8.98
N ASP A 210 14.85 0.11 8.43
CA ASP A 210 14.38 1.36 9.02
C ASP A 210 13.22 1.12 9.99
N TYR A 211 12.22 0.32 9.63
CA TYR A 211 10.99 0.15 10.44
C TYR A 211 10.97 -1.09 11.32
N ARG A 212 11.71 -2.14 10.96
CA ARG A 212 11.93 -3.34 11.79
C ARG A 212 10.65 -4.07 12.20
N PHE A 213 9.67 -4.17 11.31
CA PHE A 213 8.57 -5.13 11.52
C PHE A 213 9.13 -6.56 11.63
N PRO A 214 8.51 -7.46 12.42
CA PRO A 214 9.09 -8.77 12.71
C PRO A 214 9.23 -9.66 11.47
N SER A 215 8.25 -9.58 10.56
CA SER A 215 8.24 -10.34 9.30
C SER A 215 7.41 -9.64 8.23
N TYR A 216 7.54 -10.12 6.99
CA TYR A 216 6.89 -9.52 5.83
C TYR A 216 6.19 -10.58 4.99
N PHE A 217 5.07 -10.19 4.37
CA PHE A 217 4.49 -10.87 3.23
C PHE A 217 4.36 -9.88 2.09
N ILE A 218 4.74 -10.27 0.88
CA ILE A 218 4.24 -9.57 -0.32
C ILE A 218 2.81 -10.04 -0.50
N THR A 219 1.83 -9.22 -0.13
CA THR A 219 0.40 -9.55 -0.17
C THR A 219 -0.22 -9.24 -1.52
N GLU A 220 0.37 -8.31 -2.27
CA GLU A 220 0.07 -8.11 -3.67
C GLU A 220 1.33 -7.70 -4.44
N ASN A 221 1.58 -8.38 -5.55
CA ASN A 221 2.42 -7.90 -6.64
C ASN A 221 1.95 -8.55 -7.94
N GLY A 222 1.80 -7.77 -8.99
CA GLY A 222 1.36 -8.25 -10.30
C GLY A 222 1.26 -7.14 -11.32
N ALA A 223 0.75 -7.46 -12.51
CA ALA A 223 0.69 -6.50 -13.60
C ALA A 223 -0.50 -6.74 -14.51
N ALA A 224 -1.15 -5.64 -14.88
CA ALA A 224 -2.12 -5.64 -15.97
C ALA A 224 -1.40 -5.59 -17.31
N PHE A 225 -1.66 -6.57 -18.17
CA PHE A 225 -1.26 -6.55 -19.57
C PHE A 225 -2.47 -6.86 -20.45
N THR A 226 -2.35 -6.53 -21.73
CA THR A 226 -3.36 -6.93 -22.71
C THR A 226 -3.22 -8.44 -22.96
N ASP A 227 -4.27 -9.19 -22.62
CA ASP A 227 -4.37 -10.63 -22.86
C ASP A 227 -5.37 -10.94 -23.98
N HIS A 228 -5.04 -11.93 -24.80
CA HIS A 228 -5.91 -12.44 -25.84
C HIS A 228 -5.92 -13.96 -25.84
N LEU A 229 -7.11 -14.55 -26.02
CA LEU A 229 -7.25 -15.98 -26.25
C LEU A 229 -6.75 -16.32 -27.66
N GLY A 230 -5.65 -17.07 -27.73
CA GLY A 230 -5.08 -17.55 -28.98
C GLY A 230 -5.97 -18.56 -29.69
N SER A 231 -5.68 -18.81 -30.97
CA SER A 231 -6.41 -19.81 -31.78
C SER A 231 -6.27 -21.25 -31.24
N ASP A 232 -5.28 -21.49 -30.39
CA ASP A 232 -5.04 -22.74 -29.67
C ASP A 232 -5.83 -22.85 -28.35
N GLY A 233 -6.65 -21.83 -28.03
CA GLY A 233 -7.44 -21.79 -26.79
C GLY A 233 -6.62 -21.45 -25.55
N GLN A 234 -5.42 -20.88 -25.70
CA GLN A 234 -4.54 -20.49 -24.59
C GLN A 234 -4.30 -18.98 -24.57
N VAL A 235 -4.02 -18.43 -23.40
CA VAL A 235 -3.52 -17.07 -23.25
C VAL A 235 -2.01 -17.12 -23.10
N HIS A 236 -1.31 -16.42 -23.99
CA HIS A 236 0.16 -16.34 -24.00
C HIS A 236 0.57 -14.96 -23.47
N ASP A 237 1.02 -14.91 -22.21
CA ASP A 237 1.26 -13.67 -21.47
C ASP A 237 2.75 -13.46 -21.05
N PRO A 238 3.70 -13.45 -22.01
CA PRO A 238 5.13 -13.41 -21.69
C PRO A 238 5.55 -12.18 -20.89
N LEU A 239 4.88 -11.03 -21.08
CA LEU A 239 5.16 -9.80 -20.31
C LEU A 239 4.82 -9.97 -18.83
N ARG A 240 3.73 -10.66 -18.51
CA ARG A 240 3.33 -10.96 -17.13
C ARG A 240 4.28 -11.96 -16.48
N GLN A 241 4.70 -12.98 -17.24
CA GLN A 241 5.69 -13.96 -16.80
C GLN A 241 7.04 -13.29 -16.48
N ASP A 242 7.51 -12.40 -17.37
CA ASP A 242 8.75 -11.65 -17.16
C ASP A 242 8.63 -10.66 -15.98
N TYR A 243 7.49 -9.99 -15.82
CA TYR A 243 7.22 -9.15 -14.66
C TYR A 243 7.35 -9.96 -13.37
N LEU A 244 6.61 -11.07 -13.25
CA LEU A 244 6.59 -11.92 -12.08
C LEU A 244 7.99 -12.47 -11.76
N LYS A 245 8.69 -12.99 -12.77
CA LYS A 245 10.04 -13.53 -12.62
C LYS A 245 11.00 -12.50 -12.03
N ASN A 246 11.02 -11.28 -12.58
CA ASN A 246 11.98 -10.26 -12.15
C ASN A 246 11.67 -9.69 -10.75
N HIS A 247 10.38 -9.62 -10.36
CA HIS A 247 9.99 -9.23 -9.01
C HIS A 247 10.30 -10.33 -7.99
N LEU A 248 10.11 -11.62 -8.34
CA LEU A 248 10.54 -12.74 -7.49
C LEU A 248 12.06 -12.76 -7.28
N ILE A 249 12.85 -12.44 -8.30
CA ILE A 249 14.31 -12.28 -8.17
C ILE A 249 14.65 -11.16 -7.18
N SER A 250 13.94 -10.04 -7.24
CA SER A 250 14.17 -8.90 -6.34
C SER A 250 13.75 -9.20 -4.89
N ALA A 251 12.63 -9.92 -4.71
CA ALA A 251 12.21 -10.45 -3.42
C ALA A 251 13.24 -11.45 -2.85
N TRP A 252 13.77 -12.34 -3.67
CA TRP A 252 14.83 -13.28 -3.27
C TRP A 252 16.10 -12.55 -2.81
N ARG A 253 16.51 -11.52 -3.55
CA ARG A 253 17.66 -10.68 -3.12
C ARG A 253 17.43 -10.03 -1.76
N ALA A 254 16.20 -9.62 -1.44
CA ALA A 254 15.88 -9.07 -0.13
C ALA A 254 16.01 -10.13 0.97
N VAL A 255 15.58 -11.37 0.71
CA VAL A 255 15.80 -12.52 1.60
C VAL A 255 17.28 -12.76 1.82
N GLU A 256 18.11 -12.75 0.76
CA GLU A 256 19.56 -12.89 0.87
C GLU A 256 20.22 -11.75 1.66
N ALA A 257 19.63 -10.55 1.62
CA ALA A 257 20.05 -9.40 2.42
C ALA A 257 19.60 -9.48 3.90
N GLY A 258 18.81 -10.50 4.28
CA GLY A 258 18.37 -10.74 5.65
C GLY A 258 16.94 -10.31 5.96
N VAL A 259 16.15 -9.88 4.96
CA VAL A 259 14.73 -9.54 5.18
C VAL A 259 13.93 -10.82 5.49
N PRO A 260 13.18 -10.87 6.62
CA PRO A 260 12.35 -12.01 7.00
C PRO A 260 11.03 -12.06 6.19
N LEU A 261 11.15 -12.30 4.87
CA LEU A 261 10.01 -12.44 3.97
C LEU A 261 9.47 -13.89 4.03
N LEU A 262 8.21 -14.02 4.46
CA LEU A 262 7.57 -15.31 4.74
C LEU A 262 6.71 -15.83 3.58
N GLY A 263 6.33 -14.96 2.64
CA GLY A 263 5.51 -15.39 1.52
C GLY A 263 5.30 -14.31 0.47
N TYR A 264 4.74 -14.76 -0.66
CA TYR A 264 4.43 -13.95 -1.83
C TYR A 264 3.05 -14.36 -2.35
N PHE A 265 2.17 -13.39 -2.49
CA PHE A 265 0.84 -13.53 -3.08
C PHE A 265 0.79 -12.70 -4.36
N TYR A 266 0.51 -13.39 -5.48
CA TYR A 266 0.36 -12.73 -6.77
C TYR A 266 -1.00 -12.04 -6.87
N TRP A 267 -1.01 -10.78 -7.30
CA TRP A 267 -2.23 -10.09 -7.69
C TRP A 267 -2.44 -10.20 -9.21
N SER A 268 -3.38 -11.01 -9.69
CA SER A 268 -4.42 -11.74 -8.96
C SER A 268 -4.60 -13.16 -9.47
N LEU A 269 -5.38 -13.96 -8.73
CA LEU A 269 -5.70 -15.32 -9.17
C LEU A 269 -6.50 -15.31 -10.48
N LEU A 270 -7.54 -14.47 -10.55
CA LEU A 270 -8.48 -14.37 -11.68
C LEU A 270 -8.52 -12.94 -12.18
N ASP A 271 -8.72 -12.76 -13.49
CA ASP A 271 -9.18 -11.47 -14.00
C ASP A 271 -10.46 -11.05 -13.27
N ASN A 272 -10.51 -9.81 -12.79
CA ASN A 272 -11.58 -9.35 -11.92
C ASN A 272 -11.98 -7.89 -12.20
N PHE A 273 -12.87 -7.36 -11.37
CA PHE A 273 -13.31 -5.97 -11.44
C PHE A 273 -12.25 -5.05 -10.82
N GLU A 274 -11.45 -4.40 -11.66
CA GLU A 274 -10.37 -3.50 -11.25
C GLU A 274 -10.90 -2.10 -10.93
N TRP A 275 -11.70 -2.00 -9.86
CA TRP A 275 -12.18 -0.74 -9.29
C TRP A 275 -12.77 0.23 -10.34
N ALA A 276 -12.25 1.46 -10.41
CA ALA A 276 -12.70 2.49 -11.37
C ALA A 276 -12.44 2.12 -12.84
N HIS A 277 -11.60 1.13 -13.12
CA HIS A 277 -11.32 0.63 -14.48
C HIS A 277 -12.27 -0.48 -14.93
N GLY A 278 -13.13 -0.99 -14.03
CA GLY A 278 -14.01 -2.12 -14.31
C GLY A 278 -13.22 -3.34 -14.79
N TYR A 279 -13.72 -4.03 -15.81
CA TYR A 279 -13.09 -5.25 -16.34
C TYR A 279 -12.02 -4.99 -17.42
N SER A 280 -11.62 -3.73 -17.63
CA SER A 280 -10.70 -3.37 -18.72
C SER A 280 -9.23 -3.69 -18.43
N LYS A 281 -8.88 -3.97 -17.17
CA LYS A 281 -7.51 -4.24 -16.72
C LYS A 281 -7.44 -5.66 -16.18
N ARG A 282 -6.58 -6.47 -16.79
CA ARG A 282 -6.49 -7.91 -16.54
C ARG A 282 -5.23 -8.24 -15.75
N PHE A 283 -5.38 -8.47 -14.45
CA PHE A 283 -4.29 -8.86 -13.56
C PHE A 283 -4.20 -10.37 -13.33
N GLY A 284 -5.14 -11.17 -13.83
CA GLY A 284 -5.27 -12.57 -13.48
C GLY A 284 -4.12 -13.44 -14.00
N LEU A 285 -3.71 -14.42 -13.20
CA LEU A 285 -3.02 -15.60 -13.73
C LEU A 285 -3.97 -16.51 -14.51
N ILE A 286 -5.26 -16.37 -14.26
CA ILE A 286 -6.33 -17.11 -14.93
C ILE A 286 -7.23 -16.11 -15.64
N TYR A 287 -7.25 -16.23 -16.96
CA TYR A 287 -8.12 -15.44 -17.82
C TYR A 287 -9.60 -15.76 -17.57
N ILE A 288 -10.44 -14.73 -17.54
CA ILE A 288 -11.90 -14.85 -17.48
C ILE A 288 -12.54 -14.25 -18.73
N ASP A 289 -13.39 -15.05 -19.38
CA ASP A 289 -14.35 -14.60 -20.37
C ASP A 289 -15.66 -14.22 -19.64
N TYR A 290 -16.05 -12.94 -19.69
CA TYR A 290 -17.12 -12.35 -18.85
C TYR A 290 -18.52 -12.48 -19.45
#